data_AF-A0A0R2CFW8-F1
#
_entry.id   AF-A0A0R2CFW8-F1
#
_cell.length_a   1.000
_cell.length_b   1.000
_cell.length_c   1.000
_cell.angle_alpha   90.00
_cell.angle_beta   90.00
_cell.angle_gamma   90.00
#
_symmetry.space_group_name_H-M   'P 1'
#
loop_
_entity.id
_entity.type
_entity.pdbx_description
1 polymer ?
#
loop_
_entity_poly.entity_id
_entity_poly.type
_entity_poly.pdbx_seq_one_letter_code
_entity_poly.pdbx_strand_id
1 'polypeptide(L)'
;MNVVSKKKRYITGFDGIRTLAVIGVILYHLVPYDVQGGFLGVPIFFVLSGYLITDILNTEIKKNGKVDILLFYKKRVKRLYPGLVTMIVATSAYITLFQRSLLLGLRNVIISNLFYVYNWVQVKQGQSYFDRFGVQSPFTHLWSLSIEGQFYLFWPIILTVLWVVIRKKQPIFDIIFVAAFFSALMMAFLFKEGQDPSRIYFGTDTRMFSILLGAGLAVIWPSSLLKAKIVNTSRIILDVIGLLSLLTIIWMFFSMSGESDLTYHGGMFFFSLISMILIATVAHPGADMNKLLTNPVFSWLGKRSYGIYLYQYPVMIFYEAHIQNIAAHPWINALIEITLIVIISHLSYTYIELPLQHFDYRKTRKVVAEFFQKNSRYGWHRLWIVGAAILICLTLIGAVFEPKVQSNQSAQELEKAINNNQKKVAEDNKKLKKNSDQKDTSLAESNSSSSSVKSTQSSSQPDDLTAQQQQDAMNMQITAIGDSVLADGSVKLQSIFPKMYIDAKVGRQPRDAIGILNSLAQKGQLDNTVLLSLGTNGPFSDEELHQIMGAIGNRRVYWINTHVPTRSWQNQVNTALNNATKSYPNLRVIDWYDYSNNHSSWFYDDNVHPNEYGLTYYGNFIAKQILEGK
;
A
#
# COMPACT_ATOMS: atom_id res chain seq x y z
N MET A 1 24.66 24.04 43.21
CA MET A 1 23.20 23.95 42.97
C MET A 1 22.85 22.52 42.62
N ASN A 2 22.19 21.81 43.54
CA ASN A 2 21.77 20.41 43.37
C ASN A 2 20.69 20.31 42.29
N VAL A 3 21.06 19.84 41.09
CA VAL A 3 20.10 19.51 40.04
C VAL A 3 19.45 18.18 40.41
N VAL A 4 18.39 18.26 41.21
CA VAL A 4 17.45 17.15 41.41
C VAL A 4 17.00 16.70 40.02
N SER A 5 17.33 15.46 39.64
CA SER A 5 16.96 14.92 38.34
C SER A 5 15.43 14.81 38.29
N LYS A 6 14.76 15.77 37.66
CA LYS A 6 13.33 15.63 37.37
C LYS A 6 13.14 14.35 36.55
N LYS A 7 12.33 13.42 37.07
CA LYS A 7 11.89 12.22 36.33
C LYS A 7 11.42 12.66 34.94
N LYS A 8 11.80 11.92 33.89
CA LYS A 8 11.32 12.17 32.52
C LYS A 8 9.79 12.21 32.54
N ARG A 9 9.23 13.33 32.08
CA ARG A 9 7.77 13.51 31.95
C ARG A 9 7.26 12.56 30.86
N TYR A 10 6.34 11.67 31.21
CA TYR A 10 5.63 10.86 30.24
C TYR A 10 4.52 11.71 29.61
N ILE A 11 4.59 11.96 28.30
CA ILE A 11 3.59 12.74 27.56
C ILE A 11 2.55 11.77 27.01
N THR A 12 1.44 11.63 27.73
CA THR A 12 0.38 10.66 27.45
C THR A 12 -0.29 10.89 26.09
N GLY A 13 -0.38 12.13 25.63
CA GLY A 13 -0.96 12.48 24.33
C GLY A 13 -0.21 11.87 23.14
N PHE A 14 1.07 11.49 23.29
CA PHE A 14 1.79 10.75 22.25
C PHE A 14 1.22 9.35 22.02
N ASP A 15 0.61 8.72 23.02
CA ASP A 15 -0.11 7.46 22.80
C ASP A 15 -1.38 7.69 21.97
N GLY A 16 -2.04 8.84 22.15
CA GLY A 16 -3.16 9.27 21.30
C GLY A 16 -2.74 9.52 19.85
N ILE A 17 -1.64 10.24 19.62
CA ILE A 17 -1.11 10.45 18.26
C ILE A 17 -0.80 9.11 17.58
N ARG A 18 -0.14 8.17 18.28
CA ARG A 18 0.12 6.82 17.74
C ARG A 18 -1.15 6.04 17.46
N THR A 19 -2.18 6.23 18.28
CA THR A 19 -3.49 5.58 18.10
C THR A 19 -4.15 6.07 16.81
N LEU A 20 -4.19 7.39 16.59
CA LEU A 20 -4.72 7.97 15.35
C LEU A 20 -3.94 7.48 14.13
N ALA A 21 -2.61 7.46 14.22
CA ALA A 21 -1.75 6.99 13.15
C ALA A 21 -1.99 5.51 12.79
N VAL A 22 -2.05 4.60 13.79
CA VAL A 22 -2.26 3.18 13.51
C VAL A 22 -3.68 2.89 13.00
N ILE A 23 -4.69 3.58 13.53
CA ILE A 23 -6.07 3.46 13.03
C ILE A 23 -6.14 3.91 11.56
N GLY A 24 -5.52 5.04 11.22
CA GLY A 24 -5.44 5.51 9.83
C GLY A 24 -4.81 4.44 8.92
N VAL A 25 -3.70 3.84 9.33
CA VAL A 25 -3.04 2.78 8.54
C VAL A 25 -3.91 1.53 8.40
N ILE A 26 -4.61 1.09 9.45
CA ILE A 26 -5.53 -0.06 9.37
C ILE A 26 -6.67 0.25 8.40
N LEU A 27 -7.32 1.40 8.55
CA LEU A 27 -8.46 1.77 7.72
C LEU A 27 -8.07 1.97 6.25
N TYR A 28 -6.85 2.46 5.97
CA TYR A 28 -6.32 2.53 4.60
C TYR A 28 -6.24 1.17 3.90
N HIS A 29 -6.12 0.07 4.66
CA HIS A 29 -6.09 -1.27 4.08
C HIS A 29 -7.48 -1.90 4.01
N LEU A 30 -8.33 -1.68 5.01
CA LEU A 30 -9.69 -2.25 5.06
C LEU A 30 -10.70 -1.52 4.15
N VAL A 31 -10.63 -0.19 4.11
CA VAL A 31 -11.55 0.70 3.38
C VAL A 31 -10.78 1.81 2.65
N PRO A 32 -9.89 1.44 1.69
CA PRO A 32 -8.97 2.37 1.04
C PRO A 32 -9.63 3.55 0.33
N TYR A 33 -10.88 3.42 -0.12
CA TYR A 33 -11.58 4.49 -0.87
C TYR A 33 -12.29 5.48 0.02
N ASP A 34 -12.67 5.06 1.24
CA ASP A 34 -13.23 5.95 2.24
C ASP A 34 -12.09 6.68 2.98
N VAL A 35 -11.00 5.98 3.30
CA VAL A 35 -9.87 6.51 4.07
C VAL A 35 -8.58 6.53 3.22
N GLN A 36 -8.66 7.23 2.09
CA GLN A 36 -7.61 7.28 1.05
C GLN A 36 -6.27 7.79 1.55
N GLY A 37 -6.29 8.69 2.56
CA GLY A 37 -5.12 9.27 3.19
C GLY A 37 -4.64 8.54 4.44
N GLY A 38 -5.23 7.40 4.80
CA GLY A 38 -4.84 6.68 6.02
C GLY A 38 -3.38 6.19 6.02
N PHE A 39 -2.76 6.02 4.84
CA PHE A 39 -1.32 5.75 4.70
C PHE A 39 -0.44 6.84 5.34
N LEU A 40 -0.98 8.07 5.49
CA LEU A 40 -0.30 9.19 6.14
C LEU A 40 -0.09 8.99 7.65
N GLY A 41 -0.69 7.96 8.25
CA GLY A 41 -0.32 7.51 9.59
C GLY A 41 1.17 7.15 9.70
N VAL A 42 1.81 6.65 8.65
CA VAL A 42 3.26 6.34 8.64
C VAL A 42 4.10 7.62 8.81
N PRO A 43 3.91 8.69 8.03
CA PRO A 43 4.52 10.00 8.31
C PRO A 43 4.33 10.50 9.75
N ILE A 44 3.16 10.31 10.38
CA ILE A 44 2.97 10.68 11.79
C ILE A 44 3.95 9.90 12.69
N PHE A 45 4.09 8.58 12.49
CA PHE A 45 5.05 7.76 13.21
C PHE A 45 6.48 8.24 12.99
N PHE A 46 6.85 8.56 11.75
CA PHE A 46 8.17 9.09 11.40
C PHE A 46 8.49 10.40 12.12
N VAL A 47 7.59 11.39 12.06
CA VAL A 47 7.78 12.68 12.76
C VAL A 47 7.88 12.45 14.28
N LEU A 48 7.01 11.61 14.85
CA LEU A 48 7.04 11.31 16.27
C LEU A 48 8.32 10.58 16.69
N SER A 49 8.81 9.66 15.86
CA SER A 49 10.07 8.94 16.07
C SER A 49 11.26 9.89 16.05
N GLY A 50 11.34 10.75 15.03
CA GLY A 50 12.33 11.82 14.93
C GLY A 50 12.37 12.70 16.17
N TYR A 51 11.21 13.16 16.64
CA TYR A 51 11.10 13.98 17.84
C TYR A 51 11.54 13.26 19.10
N LEU A 52 11.00 12.06 19.38
CA LEU A 52 11.26 11.34 20.62
C LEU A 52 12.71 10.88 20.76
N ILE A 53 13.28 10.34 19.68
CA ILE A 53 14.68 9.89 19.72
C ILE A 53 15.59 11.11 19.92
N THR A 54 15.38 12.17 19.15
CA THR A 54 16.21 13.37 19.25
C THR A 54 16.08 14.06 20.61
N ASP A 55 14.89 14.12 21.20
CA ASP A 55 14.69 14.68 22.55
C ASP A 55 15.39 13.84 23.64
N ILE A 56 15.36 12.51 23.52
CA ILE A 56 16.09 11.59 24.41
C ILE A 56 17.60 11.85 24.30
N LEU A 57 18.13 11.93 23.08
CA LEU A 57 19.56 12.12 22.83
C LEU A 57 20.02 13.52 23.24
N ASN A 58 19.25 14.58 22.94
CA ASN A 58 19.53 15.95 23.37
C ASN A 58 19.59 16.05 24.90
N THR A 59 18.72 15.34 25.60
CA THR A 59 18.74 15.28 27.07
C THR A 59 20.01 14.59 27.58
N GLU A 60 20.45 13.53 26.91
CA GLU A 60 21.68 12.80 27.28
C GLU A 60 22.95 13.63 27.00
N ILE A 61 23.04 14.28 25.85
CA ILE A 61 24.14 15.18 25.49
C ILE A 61 24.25 16.33 26.49
N LYS A 62 23.12 16.95 26.87
CA LYS A 62 23.13 18.01 27.89
C LYS A 62 23.61 17.52 29.25
N LYS A 63 23.33 16.26 29.60
CA LYS A 63 23.69 15.68 30.90
C LYS A 63 25.15 15.20 30.94
N ASN A 64 25.61 14.55 29.87
CA ASN A 64 26.86 13.79 29.86
C ASN A 64 27.91 14.35 28.88
N GLY A 65 27.58 15.38 28.09
CA GLY A 65 28.41 15.91 27.00
C GLY A 65 28.46 15.06 25.72
N LYS A 66 28.00 13.80 25.79
CA LYS A 66 27.96 12.86 24.66
C LYS A 66 26.81 11.85 24.81
N VAL A 67 26.49 11.16 23.72
CA VAL A 67 25.56 10.01 23.72
C VAL A 67 26.33 8.72 24.02
N ASP A 68 25.81 7.87 24.89
CA ASP A 68 26.21 6.46 24.97
C ASP A 68 25.51 5.66 23.86
N ILE A 69 26.17 5.59 22.70
CA ILE A 69 25.63 4.96 21.48
C ILE A 69 25.32 3.48 21.72
N LEU A 70 26.20 2.76 22.43
CA LEU A 70 26.02 1.34 22.69
C LEU A 70 24.81 1.09 23.61
N LEU A 71 24.64 1.91 24.65
CA LEU A 71 23.47 1.84 25.52
C LEU A 71 22.18 2.19 24.77
N PHE A 72 22.24 3.18 23.88
CA PHE A 72 21.12 3.54 23.01
C PHE A 72 20.68 2.35 22.15
N TYR A 73 21.61 1.72 21.41
CA TYR A 73 21.30 0.55 20.59
C TYR A 73 20.78 -0.63 21.42
N LYS A 74 21.39 -0.92 22.56
CA LYS A 74 20.88 -1.97 23.47
C LYS A 74 19.43 -1.74 23.86
N LYS A 75 19.04 -0.49 24.20
CA LYS A 75 17.65 -0.15 24.54
C LYS A 75 16.71 -0.26 23.35
N ARG A 76 17.15 0.12 22.14
CA ARG A 76 16.33 0.00 20.92
C ARG A 76 16.14 -1.45 20.52
N VAL A 77 17.20 -2.26 20.51
CA VAL A 77 17.14 -3.70 20.22
C VAL A 77 16.19 -4.41 21.17
N LYS A 78 16.32 -4.19 22.48
CA LYS A 78 15.39 -4.77 23.49
C LYS A 78 13.93 -4.35 23.30
N ARG A 79 13.67 -3.18 22.72
CA ARG A 79 12.31 -2.67 22.51
C ARG A 79 11.69 -3.19 21.22
N LEU A 80 12.45 -3.26 20.13
CA LEU A 80 11.90 -3.47 18.78
C LEU A 80 12.07 -4.91 18.29
N TYR A 81 13.25 -5.52 18.48
CA TYR A 81 13.55 -6.84 17.91
C TYR A 81 12.68 -7.97 18.45
N PRO A 82 12.29 -8.03 19.74
CA PRO A 82 11.42 -9.10 20.23
C PRO A 82 10.15 -9.29 19.40
N GLY A 83 9.36 -8.22 19.23
CA GLY A 83 8.13 -8.27 18.43
C GLY A 83 8.41 -8.54 16.95
N LEU A 84 9.42 -7.88 16.38
CA LEU A 84 9.78 -8.02 14.96
C LEU A 84 10.19 -9.46 14.62
N VAL A 85 11.14 -10.03 15.38
CA VAL A 85 11.65 -11.38 15.14
C VAL A 85 10.54 -12.41 15.34
N THR A 86 9.73 -12.27 16.39
CA THR A 86 8.59 -13.16 16.60
C THR A 86 7.61 -13.12 15.43
N MET A 87 7.25 -11.92 14.97
CA MET A 87 6.34 -11.79 13.83
C MET A 87 6.95 -12.40 12.56
N ILE A 88 8.22 -12.10 12.25
CA ILE A 88 8.92 -12.68 11.09
C ILE A 88 8.92 -14.20 11.16
N VAL A 89 9.27 -14.79 12.29
CA VAL A 89 9.31 -16.25 12.48
C VAL A 89 7.91 -16.85 12.38
N ALA A 90 6.91 -16.28 13.06
CA ALA A 90 5.55 -16.80 13.04
C ALA A 90 4.93 -16.75 11.62
N THR A 91 5.06 -15.60 10.95
CA THR A 91 4.55 -15.40 9.58
C THR A 91 5.31 -16.29 8.59
N SER A 92 6.63 -16.43 8.71
CA SER A 92 7.41 -17.31 7.83
C SER A 92 7.08 -18.79 8.04
N ALA A 93 6.92 -19.24 9.29
CA ALA A 93 6.49 -20.60 9.59
C ALA A 93 5.10 -20.89 9.04
N TYR A 94 4.18 -19.92 9.13
CA TYR A 94 2.86 -20.03 8.51
C TYR A 94 2.95 -20.17 6.99
N ILE A 95 3.78 -19.35 6.33
CA ILE A 95 4.03 -19.44 4.89
C ILE A 95 4.52 -20.84 4.50
N THR A 96 5.52 -21.38 5.22
CA THR A 96 6.06 -22.73 4.96
C THR A 96 4.99 -23.82 5.02
N LEU A 97 4.04 -23.70 5.94
CA LEU A 97 3.02 -24.73 6.15
C LEU A 97 1.81 -24.57 5.21
N PHE A 98 1.33 -23.35 5.02
CA PHE A 98 -0.01 -23.09 4.48
C PHE A 98 -0.02 -22.24 3.20
N GLN A 99 1.04 -21.50 2.90
CA GLN A 99 1.07 -20.54 1.78
C GLN A 99 2.35 -20.68 0.95
N ARG A 100 2.53 -21.86 0.33
CA ARG A 100 3.77 -22.20 -0.39
C ARG A 100 4.09 -21.28 -1.56
N SER A 101 3.10 -20.64 -2.17
CA SER A 101 3.30 -19.61 -3.21
C SER A 101 4.21 -18.48 -2.70
N LEU A 102 4.03 -18.06 -1.44
CA LEU A 102 4.79 -16.98 -0.79
C LEU A 102 6.21 -17.37 -0.35
N LEU A 103 6.68 -18.59 -0.62
CA LEU A 103 8.04 -19.01 -0.25
C LEU A 103 9.13 -18.33 -1.09
N LEU A 104 8.81 -17.91 -2.31
CA LEU A 104 9.79 -17.34 -3.23
C LEU A 104 10.38 -16.03 -2.66
N GLY A 105 11.69 -16.02 -2.44
CA GLY A 105 12.41 -14.84 -1.93
C GLY A 105 12.22 -14.59 -0.44
N LEU A 106 11.57 -15.51 0.30
CA LEU A 106 11.34 -15.41 1.74
C LEU A 106 12.64 -15.20 2.51
N ARG A 107 13.74 -15.85 2.10
CA ARG A 107 15.05 -15.65 2.73
C ARG A 107 15.52 -14.19 2.63
N ASN A 108 15.36 -13.57 1.46
CA ASN A 108 15.74 -12.17 1.26
C ASN A 108 14.85 -11.25 2.11
N VAL A 109 13.56 -11.54 2.22
CA VAL A 109 12.63 -10.79 3.08
C VAL A 109 13.06 -10.88 4.55
N ILE A 110 13.35 -12.08 5.06
CA ILE A 110 13.81 -12.30 6.44
C ILE A 110 15.09 -11.52 6.71
N ILE A 111 16.14 -11.73 5.90
CA ILE A 111 17.45 -11.12 6.12
C ILE A 111 17.34 -9.60 6.04
N SER A 112 16.73 -9.07 4.99
CA SER A 112 16.65 -7.62 4.79
C SER A 112 15.85 -6.91 5.88
N ASN A 113 14.79 -7.52 6.42
CA ASN A 113 14.05 -6.95 7.56
C ASN A 113 14.85 -7.00 8.87
N LEU A 114 15.62 -8.06 9.13
CA LEU A 114 16.49 -8.13 10.31
C LEU A 114 17.60 -7.07 10.29
N PHE A 115 18.04 -6.65 9.11
CA PHE A 115 19.03 -5.60 8.89
C PHE A 115 18.43 -4.23 8.54
N TYR A 116 17.10 -4.07 8.56
CA TYR A 116 16.40 -2.83 8.21
C TYR A 116 16.77 -2.25 6.82
N VAL A 117 16.86 -3.11 5.80
CA VAL A 117 17.13 -2.74 4.40
C VAL A 117 16.06 -3.26 3.43
N TYR A 118 14.92 -3.72 3.94
CA TYR A 118 13.86 -4.31 3.12
C TYR A 118 13.20 -3.32 2.16
N ASN A 119 13.17 -2.02 2.51
CA ASN A 119 12.68 -0.98 1.62
C ASN A 119 13.46 -0.93 0.29
N TRP A 120 14.79 -1.11 0.32
CA TRP A 120 15.60 -1.15 -0.89
C TRP A 120 15.47 -2.45 -1.68
N VAL A 121 15.14 -3.56 -1.02
CA VAL A 121 14.78 -4.81 -1.71
C VAL A 121 13.51 -4.61 -2.53
N GLN A 122 12.50 -3.94 -1.96
CA GLN A 122 11.26 -3.61 -2.68
C GLN A 122 11.51 -2.65 -3.86
N VAL A 123 12.33 -1.61 -3.68
CA VAL A 123 12.75 -0.73 -4.79
C VAL A 123 13.40 -1.52 -5.93
N LYS A 124 14.26 -2.50 -5.60
CA LYS A 124 14.94 -3.33 -6.60
C LYS A 124 13.99 -4.31 -7.30
N GLN A 125 13.00 -4.83 -6.58
CA GLN A 125 12.01 -5.75 -7.13
C GLN A 125 11.02 -5.05 -8.08
N GLY A 126 10.82 -3.73 -7.92
CA GLY A 126 9.99 -2.94 -8.83
C GLY A 126 8.49 -3.24 -8.73
N GLN A 127 8.05 -3.96 -7.68
CA GLN A 127 6.64 -4.20 -7.43
C GLN A 127 5.96 -2.90 -6.97
N SER A 128 4.79 -2.65 -7.55
CA SER A 128 3.95 -1.52 -7.16
C SER A 128 3.41 -1.73 -5.73
N TYR A 129 3.53 -0.70 -4.90
CA TYR A 129 2.95 -0.65 -3.56
C TYR A 129 1.42 -0.50 -3.60
N PHE A 130 0.91 0.14 -4.64
CA PHE A 130 -0.52 0.47 -4.78
C PHE A 130 -1.29 -0.62 -5.54
N ASP A 131 -0.60 -1.53 -6.21
CA ASP A 131 -1.24 -2.64 -6.91
C ASP A 131 -1.83 -3.63 -5.89
N ARG A 132 -3.16 -3.77 -5.96
CA ARG A 132 -3.95 -4.61 -5.05
C ARG A 132 -4.14 -6.04 -5.55
N PHE A 133 -3.59 -6.42 -6.70
CA PHE A 133 -3.76 -7.75 -7.29
C PHE A 133 -2.42 -8.41 -7.59
N GLY A 134 -2.39 -9.75 -7.54
CA GLY A 134 -1.17 -10.54 -7.57
C GLY A 134 -0.64 -10.90 -6.18
N VAL A 135 0.59 -11.42 -6.13
CA VAL A 135 1.20 -11.95 -4.89
C VAL A 135 1.69 -10.82 -4.00
N GLN A 136 0.90 -10.45 -3.00
CA GLN A 136 1.31 -9.49 -1.98
C GLN A 136 2.08 -10.16 -0.84
N SER A 137 3.25 -9.61 -0.52
CA SER A 137 4.04 -10.09 0.62
C SER A 137 3.37 -9.65 1.93
N PRO A 138 3.16 -10.57 2.92
CA PRO A 138 2.65 -10.20 4.24
C PRO A 138 3.64 -9.34 5.04
N PHE A 139 4.82 -9.06 4.49
CA PHE A 139 5.87 -8.24 5.09
C PHE A 139 6.00 -6.85 4.43
N THR A 140 5.22 -6.54 3.39
CA THR A 140 5.35 -5.31 2.58
C THR A 140 5.49 -4.05 3.44
N HIS A 141 4.61 -3.88 4.43
CA HIS A 141 4.59 -2.73 5.35
C HIS A 141 5.88 -2.51 6.16
N LEU A 142 6.76 -3.50 6.29
CA LEU A 142 8.03 -3.37 7.01
C LEU A 142 9.05 -2.47 6.30
N TRP A 143 8.76 -1.98 5.09
CA TRP A 143 9.58 -0.95 4.43
C TRP A 143 9.77 0.28 5.33
N SER A 144 8.73 0.69 6.06
CA SER A 144 8.75 1.88 6.88
C SER A 144 9.65 1.67 8.12
N LEU A 145 9.59 0.48 8.71
CA LEU A 145 10.46 0.09 9.82
C LEU A 145 11.92 0.01 9.39
N SER A 146 12.20 -0.34 8.13
CA SER A 146 13.56 -0.28 7.58
C SER A 146 14.11 1.14 7.59
N ILE A 147 13.31 2.13 7.18
CA ILE A 147 13.69 3.55 7.26
C ILE A 147 13.91 4.00 8.71
N GLU A 148 13.01 3.65 9.63
CA GLU A 148 13.20 3.95 11.05
C GLU A 148 14.46 3.28 11.63
N GLY A 149 14.72 2.03 11.27
CA GLY A 149 15.89 1.28 11.70
C GLY A 149 17.20 1.92 11.23
N GLN A 150 17.25 2.38 9.97
CA GLN A 150 18.36 3.16 9.42
C GLN A 150 18.54 4.47 10.19
N PHE A 151 17.45 5.19 10.48
CA PHE A 151 17.49 6.39 11.32
C PHE A 151 18.06 6.08 12.72
N TYR A 152 17.59 5.02 13.38
CA TYR A 152 18.10 4.63 14.69
C TYR A 152 19.59 4.27 14.66
N LEU A 153 20.08 3.70 13.56
CA LEU A 153 21.48 3.33 13.39
C LEU A 153 22.39 4.55 13.18
N PHE A 154 22.01 5.52 12.36
CA PHE A 154 22.91 6.63 12.00
C PHE A 154 22.71 7.89 12.85
N TRP A 155 21.49 8.17 13.27
CA TRP A 155 21.14 9.43 13.93
C TRP A 155 21.91 9.76 15.22
N PRO A 156 22.14 8.85 16.18
CA PRO A 156 22.89 9.20 17.39
C PRO A 156 24.33 9.63 17.12
N ILE A 157 24.94 9.10 16.06
CA ILE A 157 26.27 9.50 15.60
C ILE A 157 26.18 10.90 14.98
N ILE A 158 25.28 11.09 14.00
CA ILE A 158 25.08 12.37 13.29
C ILE A 158 24.80 13.50 14.28
N LEU A 159 23.83 13.30 15.19
CA LEU A 159 23.43 14.30 16.18
C LEU A 159 24.59 14.62 17.14
N THR A 160 25.37 13.62 17.55
CA THR A 160 26.56 13.86 18.39
C THR A 160 27.58 14.73 17.65
N VAL A 161 27.89 14.42 16.39
CA VAL A 161 28.82 15.22 15.57
C VAL A 161 28.31 16.65 15.41
N LEU A 162 27.03 16.84 15.07
CA LEU A 162 26.43 18.17 14.94
C LEU A 162 26.57 18.99 16.22
N TRP A 163 26.29 18.38 17.39
CA TRP A 163 26.44 19.07 18.67
C TRP A 163 27.89 19.36 19.05
N VAL A 164 28.84 18.47 18.75
CA VAL A 164 30.26 18.69 19.06
C VAL A 164 30.85 19.83 18.21
N VAL A 165 30.50 19.87 16.92
CA VAL A 165 31.04 20.83 15.94
C VAL A 165 30.35 22.19 16.03
N ILE A 166 29.02 22.22 15.98
CA ILE A 166 28.25 23.47 15.82
C ILE A 166 27.93 24.10 17.19
N ARG A 167 27.62 23.27 18.19
CA ARG A 167 27.31 23.66 19.58
C ARG A 167 26.14 24.64 19.78
N LYS A 168 25.48 25.08 18.70
CA LYS A 168 24.35 26.01 18.71
C LYS A 168 23.10 25.34 18.14
N LYS A 169 21.95 25.58 18.76
CA LYS A 169 20.67 24.95 18.37
C LYS A 169 20.21 25.36 16.98
N GLN A 170 20.25 26.67 16.68
CA GLN A 170 19.66 27.19 15.43
C GLN A 170 20.35 26.62 14.19
N PRO A 171 21.69 26.66 14.05
CA PRO A 171 22.32 26.12 12.84
C PRO A 171 22.18 24.59 12.73
N ILE A 172 22.08 23.86 13.86
CA ILE A 172 21.76 22.43 13.84
C ILE A 172 20.35 22.21 13.27
N PHE A 173 19.36 22.99 13.72
CA PHE A 173 18.01 22.96 13.18
C PHE A 173 17.99 23.30 11.69
N ASP A 174 18.68 24.37 11.28
CA ASP A 174 18.73 24.81 9.88
C ASP A 174 19.28 23.70 8.98
N ILE A 175 20.36 23.02 9.37
CA ILE A 175 20.92 21.87 8.63
C ILE A 175 19.91 20.73 8.50
N ILE A 176 19.25 20.37 9.60
CA ILE A 176 18.26 19.27 9.62
C ILE A 176 17.06 19.63 8.75
N PHE A 177 16.58 20.88 8.83
CA PHE A 177 15.45 21.37 8.07
C PHE A 177 15.78 21.44 6.57
N VAL A 178 16.97 21.95 6.22
CA VAL A 178 17.47 21.96 4.83
C VAL A 178 17.57 20.53 4.29
N ALA A 179 18.08 19.57 5.06
CA ALA A 179 18.12 18.16 4.65
C ALA A 179 16.71 17.57 4.47
N ALA A 180 15.75 17.91 5.35
CA ALA A 180 14.36 17.51 5.21
C ALA A 180 13.74 18.09 3.93
N PHE A 181 13.99 19.37 3.65
CA PHE A 181 13.52 20.04 2.45
C PHE A 181 14.12 19.42 1.19
N PHE A 182 15.42 19.12 1.17
CA PHE A 182 16.06 18.41 0.05
C PHE A 182 15.48 17.01 -0.17
N SER A 183 15.17 16.27 0.89
CA SER A 183 14.51 14.96 0.78
C SER A 183 13.12 15.07 0.15
N ALA A 184 12.35 16.11 0.51
CA ALA A 184 11.05 16.38 -0.10
C ALA A 184 11.17 16.85 -1.57
N LEU A 185 12.15 17.70 -1.87
CA LEU A 185 12.45 18.10 -3.25
C LEU A 185 12.83 16.89 -4.10
N MET A 186 13.65 15.98 -3.57
CA MET A 186 14.04 14.76 -4.27
C MET A 186 12.83 13.87 -4.58
N MET A 187 11.85 13.77 -3.67
CA MET A 187 10.58 13.11 -3.96
C MET A 187 9.84 13.78 -5.13
N ALA A 188 9.67 15.11 -5.09
CA ALA A 188 8.95 15.85 -6.12
C ALA A 188 9.63 15.76 -7.49
N PHE A 189 10.96 15.84 -7.55
CA PHE A 189 11.73 15.77 -8.80
C PHE A 189 11.80 14.35 -9.39
N LEU A 190 11.83 13.31 -8.56
CA LEU A 190 11.88 11.93 -9.03
C LEU A 190 10.50 11.37 -9.38
N PHE A 191 9.43 12.01 -8.90
CA PHE A 191 8.07 11.66 -9.27
C PHE A 191 7.84 11.92 -10.77
N LYS A 192 7.14 10.99 -11.41
CA LYS A 192 6.77 11.09 -12.83
C LYS A 192 5.30 10.78 -12.96
N GLU A 193 4.53 11.76 -13.42
CA GLU A 193 3.09 11.61 -13.64
C GLU A 193 2.80 10.39 -14.53
N GLY A 194 1.78 9.63 -14.13
CA GLY A 194 1.39 8.40 -14.84
C GLY A 194 2.35 7.22 -14.69
N GLN A 195 3.42 7.30 -13.89
CA GLN A 195 4.29 6.16 -13.54
C GLN A 195 4.05 5.69 -12.10
N ASP A 196 4.44 4.44 -11.82
CA ASP A 196 4.35 3.87 -10.47
C ASP A 196 5.26 4.66 -9.49
N PRO A 197 4.73 5.15 -8.35
CA PRO A 197 5.49 5.94 -7.38
C PRO A 197 6.30 5.07 -6.38
N SER A 198 6.35 3.75 -6.52
CA SER A 198 6.82 2.87 -5.45
C SER A 198 8.28 3.08 -5.09
N ARG A 199 9.14 3.44 -6.05
CA ARG A 199 10.53 3.82 -5.73
C ARG A 199 10.57 4.97 -4.73
N ILE A 200 9.85 6.06 -5.02
CA ILE A 200 9.91 7.27 -4.18
C ILE A 200 9.11 7.08 -2.89
N TYR A 201 8.17 6.13 -2.90
CA TYR A 201 7.41 5.75 -1.72
C TYR A 201 8.24 4.94 -0.72
N PHE A 202 9.07 4.00 -1.20
CA PHE A 202 9.96 3.17 -0.37
C PHE A 202 11.33 3.79 -0.09
N GLY A 203 11.77 4.78 -0.88
CA GLY A 203 13.09 5.38 -0.79
C GLY A 203 13.34 6.09 0.54
N THR A 204 14.44 5.77 1.22
CA THR A 204 14.86 6.49 2.43
C THR A 204 15.17 7.96 2.09
N ASP A 205 15.84 8.17 0.97
CA ASP A 205 16.21 9.47 0.39
C ASP A 205 14.99 10.39 0.17
N THR A 206 13.86 9.83 -0.25
CA THR A 206 12.64 10.58 -0.54
C THR A 206 11.66 10.66 0.62
N ARG A 207 11.82 9.86 1.69
CA ARG A 207 10.87 9.80 2.83
C ARG A 207 11.43 10.33 4.16
N MET A 208 12.75 10.49 4.26
CA MET A 208 13.42 10.88 5.50
C MET A 208 12.99 12.27 6.00
N PHE A 209 12.42 13.13 5.15
CA PHE A 209 11.90 14.44 5.55
C PHE A 209 10.94 14.38 6.75
N SER A 210 10.05 13.39 6.84
CA SER A 210 9.11 13.29 7.97
C SER A 210 9.86 13.09 9.29
N ILE A 211 10.86 12.20 9.31
CA ILE A 211 11.70 11.95 10.49
C ILE A 211 12.50 13.20 10.84
N LEU A 212 13.12 13.84 9.85
CA LEU A 212 13.97 15.01 10.05
C LEU A 212 13.19 16.22 10.57
N LEU A 213 11.94 16.44 10.13
CA LEU A 213 11.09 17.49 10.68
C LEU A 213 10.86 17.30 12.19
N GLY A 214 10.54 16.07 12.62
CA GLY A 214 10.42 15.74 14.03
C GLY A 214 11.72 15.92 14.80
N ALA A 215 12.85 15.49 14.20
CA ALA A 215 14.17 15.63 14.79
C ALA A 215 14.59 17.10 14.95
N GLY A 216 14.36 17.92 13.94
CA GLY A 216 14.58 19.36 13.97
C GLY A 216 13.74 20.03 15.06
N LEU A 217 12.44 19.70 15.14
CA LEU A 217 11.58 20.20 16.21
C LEU A 217 12.16 19.92 17.59
N ALA A 218 12.65 18.70 17.86
CA ALA A 218 13.23 18.35 19.17
C ALA A 218 14.53 19.10 19.51
N VAL A 219 15.24 19.68 18.54
CA VAL A 219 16.44 20.51 18.78
C VAL A 219 16.04 21.88 19.35
N ILE A 220 15.03 22.52 18.77
CA ILE A 220 14.58 23.87 19.15
C ILE A 220 13.47 23.87 20.21
N TRP A 221 12.65 22.82 20.24
CA TRP A 221 11.50 22.62 21.12
C TRP A 221 11.63 21.35 22.00
N PRO A 222 12.73 21.17 22.76
CA PRO A 222 12.93 19.97 23.55
C PRO A 222 11.98 19.92 24.74
N SER A 223 11.37 18.75 24.99
CA SER A 223 10.30 18.57 25.99
C SER A 223 10.74 18.93 27.42
N SER A 224 12.04 18.78 27.71
CA SER A 224 12.66 19.06 29.00
C SER A 224 12.79 20.56 29.32
N LEU A 225 12.72 21.44 28.32
CA LEU A 225 12.87 22.90 28.50
C LEU A 225 11.55 23.67 28.45
N LEU A 226 10.44 23.01 28.11
CA LEU A 226 9.14 23.66 27.98
C LEU A 226 8.54 24.00 29.35
N LYS A 227 7.98 25.21 29.49
CA LYS A 227 7.43 25.70 30.75
C LYS A 227 5.94 25.36 30.86
N ALA A 228 5.53 24.83 32.01
CA ALA A 228 4.12 24.49 32.26
C ALA A 228 3.24 25.72 32.46
N LYS A 229 3.76 26.76 33.10
CA LYS A 229 3.08 28.05 33.27
C LYS A 229 3.44 28.96 32.10
N ILE A 230 2.45 29.27 31.28
CA ILE A 230 2.53 30.22 30.17
C ILE A 230 1.38 31.23 30.28
N VAL A 231 1.50 32.37 29.60
CA VAL A 231 0.42 33.36 29.52
C VAL A 231 -0.78 32.77 28.78
N ASN A 232 -1.99 33.20 29.15
CA ASN A 232 -3.23 32.61 28.63
C ASN A 232 -3.33 32.73 27.10
N THR A 233 -2.88 33.85 26.52
CA THR A 233 -2.83 34.04 25.07
C THR A 233 -1.98 32.98 24.37
N SER A 234 -0.80 32.64 24.91
CA SER A 234 0.06 31.60 24.33
C SER A 234 -0.56 30.21 24.45
N ARG A 235 -1.27 29.92 25.55
CA ARG A 235 -2.03 28.66 25.69
C ARG A 235 -3.11 28.56 24.61
N ILE A 236 -3.93 29.61 24.46
CA ILE A 236 -4.99 29.66 23.45
C ILE A 236 -4.41 29.49 22.04
N ILE A 237 -3.30 30.18 21.72
CA ILE A 237 -2.64 30.06 20.40
C ILE A 237 -2.19 28.61 20.16
N LEU A 238 -1.54 27.96 21.14
CA LEU A 238 -1.11 26.58 21.02
C LEU A 238 -2.28 25.61 20.86
N ASP A 239 -3.38 25.83 21.58
CA ASP A 239 -4.57 24.98 21.52
C ASP A 239 -5.31 25.15 20.19
N VAL A 240 -5.47 26.38 19.69
CA VAL A 240 -6.07 26.66 18.37
C VAL A 240 -5.23 26.05 17.25
N ILE A 241 -3.91 26.28 17.26
CA ILE A 241 -3.00 25.72 16.26
C ILE A 241 -3.01 24.18 16.32
N GLY A 242 -3.02 23.61 17.53
CA GLY A 242 -3.06 22.17 17.73
C GLY A 242 -4.38 21.56 17.23
N LEU A 243 -5.51 22.19 17.53
CA LEU A 243 -6.82 21.75 17.04
C LEU A 243 -6.92 21.84 15.52
N LEU A 244 -6.49 22.96 14.91
CA LEU A 244 -6.46 23.11 13.46
C LEU A 244 -5.55 22.06 12.81
N SER A 245 -4.41 21.75 13.41
CA SER A 245 -3.50 20.70 12.92
C SER A 245 -4.17 19.32 12.98
N LEU A 246 -4.87 19.00 14.07
CA LEU A 246 -5.61 17.75 14.22
C LEU A 246 -6.75 17.64 13.20
N LEU A 247 -7.54 18.69 13.03
CA LEU A 247 -8.63 18.73 12.05
C LEU A 247 -8.11 18.60 10.62
N THR A 248 -6.97 19.23 10.31
CA THR A 248 -6.33 19.11 8.99
C THR A 248 -5.84 17.68 8.75
N ILE A 249 -5.22 17.03 9.73
CA ILE A 249 -4.80 15.62 9.63
C ILE A 249 -6.00 14.71 9.37
N ILE A 250 -7.09 14.89 10.14
CA ILE A 250 -8.32 14.12 9.97
C ILE A 250 -8.88 14.34 8.56
N TRP A 251 -9.00 15.59 8.10
CA TRP A 251 -9.47 15.91 6.75
C TRP A 251 -8.59 15.24 5.67
N MET A 252 -7.26 15.32 5.80
CA MET A 252 -6.33 14.69 4.84
C MET A 252 -6.41 13.17 4.82
N PHE A 253 -6.83 12.51 5.91
CA PHE A 253 -7.10 11.06 5.90
C PHE A 253 -8.23 10.67 4.94
N PHE A 254 -9.19 11.57 4.69
CA PHE A 254 -10.32 11.32 3.79
C PHE A 254 -10.13 11.96 2.40
N SER A 255 -9.29 12.99 2.27
CA SER A 255 -9.16 13.75 1.03
C SER A 255 -7.89 13.50 0.21
N MET A 256 -6.80 13.00 0.82
CA MET A 256 -5.51 12.88 0.12
C MET A 256 -5.21 11.44 -0.29
N SER A 257 -5.46 11.13 -1.56
CA SER A 257 -5.16 9.82 -2.16
C SER A 257 -3.65 9.58 -2.30
N GLY A 258 -3.18 8.38 -1.92
CA GLY A 258 -1.79 7.94 -2.11
C GLY A 258 -1.37 7.81 -3.58
N GLU A 259 -2.34 7.80 -4.50
CA GLU A 259 -2.10 7.71 -5.93
C GLU A 259 -2.24 9.09 -6.64
N SER A 260 -2.52 10.17 -5.90
CA SER A 260 -2.59 11.53 -6.46
C SER A 260 -1.19 12.14 -6.64
N ASP A 261 -0.98 12.86 -7.74
CA ASP A 261 0.24 13.62 -8.02
C ASP A 261 0.56 14.63 -6.90
N LEU A 262 -0.47 15.26 -6.31
CA LEU A 262 -0.31 16.24 -5.25
C LEU A 262 0.40 15.65 -4.02
N THR A 263 0.18 14.36 -3.74
CA THR A 263 0.80 13.65 -2.62
C THR A 263 2.33 13.70 -2.72
N TYR A 264 2.87 13.56 -3.94
CA TYR A 264 4.31 13.46 -4.20
C TYR A 264 4.97 14.79 -4.57
N HIS A 265 4.21 15.76 -5.08
CA HIS A 265 4.70 17.13 -5.37
C HIS A 265 4.75 18.07 -4.15
N GLY A 266 4.51 17.56 -2.94
CA GLY A 266 4.66 18.34 -1.70
C GLY A 266 3.55 18.11 -0.67
N GLY A 267 2.43 17.48 -1.05
CA GLY A 267 1.32 17.20 -0.14
C GLY A 267 1.74 16.39 1.08
N MET A 268 2.61 15.39 0.91
CA MET A 268 3.10 14.59 2.03
C MET A 268 4.13 15.32 2.91
N PHE A 269 4.91 16.25 2.34
CA PHE A 269 5.78 17.14 3.11
C PHE A 269 4.96 18.11 3.96
N PHE A 270 3.93 18.73 3.36
CA PHE A 270 2.97 19.58 4.06
C PHE A 270 2.28 18.82 5.20
N PHE A 271 1.78 17.61 4.94
CA PHE A 271 1.21 16.75 5.98
C PHE A 271 2.18 16.50 7.15
N SER A 272 3.46 16.28 6.84
CA SER A 272 4.49 16.05 7.87
C SER A 272 4.78 17.32 8.69
N LEU A 273 4.69 18.51 8.09
CA LEU A 273 4.77 19.78 8.81
C LEU A 273 3.57 19.96 9.76
N ILE A 274 2.36 19.67 9.31
CA ILE A 274 1.16 19.70 10.18
C ILE A 274 1.29 18.70 11.33
N SER A 275 1.80 17.49 11.05
CA SER A 275 2.08 16.47 12.07
C SER A 275 3.12 16.96 13.09
N MET A 276 4.18 17.63 12.63
CA MET A 276 5.20 18.24 13.49
C MET A 276 4.58 19.31 14.40
N ILE A 277 3.69 20.16 13.88
CA ILE A 277 3.00 21.19 14.67
C ILE A 277 2.08 20.54 15.72
N LEU A 278 1.32 19.50 15.37
CA LEU A 278 0.50 18.77 16.34
C LEU A 278 1.36 18.15 17.46
N ILE A 279 2.51 17.55 17.11
CA ILE A 279 3.45 17.00 18.08
C ILE A 279 4.01 18.10 19.00
N ALA A 280 4.33 19.28 18.45
CA ALA A 280 4.84 20.42 19.22
C ALA A 280 3.84 20.91 20.27
N THR A 281 2.55 21.03 19.89
CA THR A 281 1.48 21.48 20.78
C THR A 281 1.15 20.42 21.86
N VAL A 282 1.11 19.13 21.49
CA VAL A 282 0.92 18.02 22.44
C VAL A 282 2.10 17.87 23.41
N ALA A 283 3.34 18.13 22.95
CA ALA A 283 4.51 18.08 23.82
C ALA A 283 4.50 19.20 24.89
N HIS A 284 3.90 20.36 24.57
CA HIS A 284 3.97 21.55 25.40
C HIS A 284 3.12 21.42 26.68
N PRO A 285 3.70 21.48 27.89
CA PRO A 285 2.96 21.30 29.15
C PRO A 285 1.91 22.36 29.46
N GLY A 286 2.04 23.55 28.89
CA GLY A 286 1.08 24.63 29.05
C GLY A 286 -0.12 24.59 28.11
N ALA A 287 -0.11 23.70 27.10
CA ALA A 287 -1.23 23.50 26.18
C ALA A 287 -2.15 22.36 26.66
N ASP A 288 -3.43 22.41 26.31
CA ASP A 288 -4.41 21.38 26.64
C ASP A 288 -4.50 20.25 25.62
N MET A 289 -3.83 20.38 24.46
CA MET A 289 -3.78 19.35 23.42
C MET A 289 -3.34 17.97 23.94
N ASN A 290 -2.43 17.91 24.91
CA ASN A 290 -2.06 16.64 25.55
C ASN A 290 -3.27 15.99 26.25
N LYS A 291 -4.11 16.76 26.93
CA LYS A 291 -5.29 16.24 27.64
C LYS A 291 -6.33 15.72 26.66
N LEU A 292 -6.57 16.44 25.56
CA LEU A 292 -7.50 16.03 24.50
C LEU A 292 -7.19 14.63 23.97
N LEU A 293 -5.90 14.32 23.78
CA LEU A 293 -5.43 13.02 23.28
C LEU A 293 -5.08 12.02 24.40
N THR A 294 -5.47 12.29 25.65
CA THR A 294 -5.24 11.40 26.79
C THR A 294 -6.55 10.77 27.23
N ASN A 295 -6.72 9.49 26.92
CA ASN A 295 -7.79 8.66 27.47
C ASN A 295 -7.33 7.19 27.59
N PRO A 296 -8.06 6.33 28.32
CA PRO A 296 -7.67 4.93 28.52
C PRO A 296 -7.55 4.13 27.22
N VAL A 297 -8.42 4.36 26.24
CA VAL A 297 -8.41 3.66 24.94
C VAL A 297 -7.16 4.02 24.14
N PHE A 298 -6.87 5.31 24.01
CA PHE A 298 -5.69 5.83 23.33
C PHE A 298 -4.40 5.39 24.03
N SER A 299 -4.40 5.36 25.36
CA SER A 299 -3.26 4.84 26.12
C SER A 299 -3.05 3.34 25.88
N TRP A 300 -4.11 2.56 25.77
CA TRP A 300 -4.03 1.11 25.54
C TRP A 300 -3.55 0.78 24.13
N LEU A 301 -4.14 1.44 23.12
CA LEU A 301 -3.79 1.29 21.70
C LEU A 301 -2.40 1.86 21.43
N GLY A 302 -2.11 3.07 21.88
CA GLY A 302 -0.82 3.73 21.65
C GLY A 302 0.38 2.95 22.18
N LYS A 303 0.25 2.30 23.35
CA LYS A 303 1.31 1.42 23.90
C LYS A 303 1.55 0.16 23.06
N ARG A 304 0.52 -0.30 22.36
CA ARG A 304 0.52 -1.51 21.50
C ARG A 304 0.65 -1.19 20.01
N SER A 305 0.69 0.09 19.63
CA SER A 305 0.74 0.54 18.24
C SER A 305 1.85 -0.12 17.42
N TYR A 306 3.00 -0.39 18.04
CA TYR A 306 4.09 -1.15 17.40
C TYR A 306 3.68 -2.58 17.02
N GLY A 307 3.15 -3.35 17.97
CA GLY A 307 2.63 -4.70 17.71
C GLY A 307 1.48 -4.68 16.69
N ILE A 308 0.53 -3.76 16.84
CA ILE A 308 -0.58 -3.59 15.89
C ILE A 308 -0.05 -3.35 14.48
N TYR A 309 0.94 -2.46 14.32
CA TYR A 309 1.58 -2.21 13.04
C TYR A 309 2.30 -3.44 12.49
N LEU A 310 2.97 -4.24 13.33
CA LEU A 310 3.65 -5.46 12.90
C LEU A 310 2.68 -6.52 12.38
N TYR A 311 1.56 -6.76 13.09
CA TYR A 311 0.67 -7.88 12.80
C TYR A 311 -0.48 -7.55 11.85
N GLN A 312 -0.82 -6.26 11.61
CA GLN A 312 -1.95 -5.90 10.75
C GLN A 312 -1.87 -6.55 9.36
N TYR A 313 -0.72 -6.45 8.69
CA TYR A 313 -0.59 -6.85 7.30
C TYR A 313 -0.54 -8.37 7.12
N PRO A 314 0.24 -9.14 7.93
CA PRO A 314 0.16 -10.60 7.89
C PRO A 314 -1.25 -11.13 8.17
N VAL A 315 -1.97 -10.52 9.13
CA VAL A 315 -3.34 -10.94 9.45
C VAL A 315 -4.28 -10.68 8.28
N MET A 316 -4.27 -9.48 7.70
CA MET A 316 -5.07 -9.13 6.53
C MET A 316 -4.77 -10.08 5.36
N ILE A 317 -3.50 -10.19 4.95
CA ILE A 317 -3.09 -11.03 3.80
C ILE A 317 -3.48 -12.50 3.99
N PHE A 318 -3.24 -13.09 5.16
CA PHE A 318 -3.59 -14.49 5.39
C PHE A 318 -5.09 -14.71 5.54
N TYR A 319 -5.83 -13.75 6.10
CA TYR A 319 -7.27 -13.82 6.17
C TYR A 319 -7.90 -13.75 4.78
N GLU A 320 -7.51 -12.75 3.98
CA GLU A 320 -8.00 -12.56 2.62
C GLU A 320 -7.67 -13.74 1.69
N ALA A 321 -6.52 -14.40 1.89
CA ALA A 321 -6.14 -15.58 1.12
C ALA A 321 -7.01 -16.82 1.39
N HIS A 322 -7.75 -16.87 2.51
CA HIS A 322 -8.62 -18.00 2.87
C HIS A 322 -10.11 -17.72 2.65
N ILE A 323 -10.51 -16.44 2.60
CA ILE A 323 -11.91 -16.05 2.40
C ILE A 323 -12.18 -15.85 0.90
N GLN A 324 -12.96 -16.75 0.31
CA GLN A 324 -13.25 -16.75 -1.13
C GLN A 324 -14.07 -15.55 -1.61
N ASN A 325 -14.93 -14.98 -0.76
CA ASN A 325 -15.81 -13.87 -1.12
C ASN A 325 -15.92 -12.86 0.03
N ILE A 326 -14.98 -11.91 0.04
CA ILE A 326 -14.97 -10.80 1.00
C ILE A 326 -16.09 -9.82 0.72
N ALA A 327 -16.40 -9.62 -0.58
CA ALA A 327 -17.42 -8.70 -1.06
C ALA A 327 -18.82 -9.02 -0.52
N ALA A 328 -19.12 -10.29 -0.22
CA ALA A 328 -20.40 -10.71 0.33
C ALA A 328 -20.71 -10.08 1.70
N HIS A 329 -19.71 -9.96 2.57
CA HIS A 329 -19.87 -9.51 3.97
C HIS A 329 -18.75 -8.57 4.44
N PRO A 330 -18.53 -7.42 3.78
CA PRO A 330 -17.34 -6.59 3.97
C PRO A 330 -17.17 -6.10 5.41
N TRP A 331 -18.25 -5.69 6.08
CA TRP A 331 -18.21 -5.21 7.46
C TRP A 331 -17.89 -6.30 8.49
N ILE A 332 -18.39 -7.53 8.27
CA ILE A 332 -18.12 -8.66 9.17
C ILE A 332 -16.66 -9.09 9.02
N ASN A 333 -16.17 -9.19 7.79
CA ASN A 333 -14.78 -9.52 7.49
C ASN A 333 -13.82 -8.50 8.12
N ALA A 334 -14.07 -7.19 7.93
CA ALA A 334 -13.29 -6.13 8.54
C ALA A 334 -13.27 -6.20 10.09
N LEU A 335 -14.42 -6.50 10.71
CA LEU A 335 -14.50 -6.65 12.17
C LEU A 335 -13.68 -7.85 12.67
N ILE A 336 -13.71 -8.98 11.94
CA ILE A 336 -12.91 -10.17 12.26
C ILE A 336 -11.42 -9.85 12.17
N GLU A 337 -10.98 -9.23 11.09
CA GLU A 337 -9.58 -8.84 10.90
C GLU A 337 -9.09 -7.90 12.01
N ILE A 338 -9.82 -6.83 12.32
CA ILE A 338 -9.49 -5.92 13.42
C ILE A 338 -9.38 -6.67 14.75
N THR A 339 -10.32 -7.58 15.01
CA THR A 339 -10.34 -8.38 16.25
C THR A 339 -9.10 -9.27 16.34
N LEU A 340 -8.75 -9.97 15.26
CA LEU A 340 -7.54 -10.80 15.19
C LEU A 340 -6.27 -9.97 15.41
N ILE A 341 -6.16 -8.81 14.75
CA ILE A 341 -5.02 -7.90 14.91
C ILE A 341 -4.87 -7.47 16.36
N VAL A 342 -5.97 -7.03 17.00
CA VAL A 342 -5.97 -6.56 18.38
C VAL A 342 -5.60 -7.68 19.35
N ILE A 343 -6.15 -8.89 19.18
CA ILE A 343 -5.85 -10.06 20.02
C ILE A 343 -4.37 -10.46 19.87
N ILE A 344 -3.89 -10.68 18.65
CA ILE A 344 -2.51 -11.13 18.40
C ILE A 344 -1.51 -10.09 18.91
N SER A 345 -1.77 -8.80 18.65
CA SER A 345 -0.92 -7.72 19.14
C SER A 345 -0.94 -7.61 20.66
N HIS A 346 -2.08 -7.85 21.30
CA HIS A 346 -2.17 -7.85 22.76
C HIS A 346 -1.39 -9.02 23.37
N LEU A 347 -1.50 -10.22 22.80
CA LEU A 347 -0.76 -11.41 23.25
C LEU A 347 0.74 -11.22 23.07
N SER A 348 1.18 -10.75 21.90
CA SER A 348 2.59 -10.47 21.63
C SER A 348 3.15 -9.39 22.56
N TYR A 349 2.42 -8.29 22.75
CA TYR A 349 2.83 -7.23 23.67
C TYR A 349 3.02 -7.74 25.10
N THR A 350 2.07 -8.54 25.61
CA THR A 350 2.03 -8.98 27.00
C THR A 350 3.03 -10.10 27.29
N TYR A 351 3.15 -11.08 26.40
CA TYR A 351 3.92 -12.30 26.64
C TYR A 351 5.31 -12.30 25.99
N ILE A 352 5.58 -11.41 25.02
CA ILE A 352 6.82 -11.40 24.26
C ILE A 352 7.53 -10.06 24.39
N GLU A 353 6.90 -8.98 23.93
CA GLU A 353 7.55 -7.66 23.90
C GLU A 353 7.90 -7.16 25.30
N LEU A 354 6.93 -7.09 26.21
CA LEU A 354 7.13 -6.52 27.54
C LEU A 354 8.11 -7.33 28.40
N PRO A 355 8.03 -8.68 28.47
CA PRO A 355 8.98 -9.48 29.23
C PRO A 355 10.40 -9.39 28.67
N LEU A 356 10.58 -9.50 27.35
CA LEU A 356 11.90 -9.48 26.72
C LEU A 356 12.52 -8.07 26.78
N GLN A 357 11.72 -7.02 26.69
CA GLN A 357 12.20 -5.65 26.87
C GLN A 357 12.82 -5.43 28.26
N HIS A 358 12.22 -5.98 29.31
CA HIS A 358 12.68 -5.83 30.69
C HIS A 358 13.67 -6.92 31.14
N PHE A 359 13.91 -7.93 30.29
CA PHE A 359 14.82 -9.02 30.61
C PHE A 359 16.28 -8.54 30.75
N ASP A 360 16.98 -9.08 31.74
CA ASP A 360 18.42 -8.89 31.92
C ASP A 360 19.20 -9.95 31.14
N TYR A 361 19.56 -9.61 29.90
CA TYR A 361 20.32 -10.49 29.00
C TYR A 361 21.72 -10.89 29.50
N ARG A 362 22.23 -10.29 30.58
CA ARG A 362 23.46 -10.80 31.22
C ARG A 362 23.21 -12.14 31.92
N LYS A 363 21.96 -12.42 32.29
CA LYS A 363 21.53 -13.65 32.95
C LYS A 363 21.16 -14.76 31.96
N THR A 364 21.20 -14.52 30.65
CA THR A 364 20.80 -15.50 29.62
C THR A 364 21.48 -16.86 29.82
N ARG A 365 22.81 -16.89 30.03
CA ARG A 365 23.54 -18.15 30.24
C ARG A 365 23.05 -18.91 31.48
N LYS A 366 22.73 -18.20 32.57
CA LYS A 366 22.20 -18.80 33.80
C LYS A 366 20.79 -19.35 33.59
N VAL A 367 19.93 -18.59 32.90
CA VAL A 367 18.56 -19.01 32.56
C VAL A 367 18.57 -20.26 31.67
N VAL A 368 19.43 -20.28 30.64
CA VAL A 368 19.60 -21.45 29.76
C VAL A 368 20.14 -22.65 30.53
N ALA A 369 21.13 -22.47 31.41
CA ALA A 369 21.64 -23.56 32.23
C ALA A 369 20.58 -24.13 33.20
N GLU A 370 19.79 -23.25 33.82
CA GLU A 370 18.68 -23.63 34.72
C GLU A 370 17.53 -24.35 34.00
N PHE A 371 17.35 -24.06 32.71
CA PHE A 371 16.34 -24.70 31.87
C PHE A 371 16.56 -26.21 31.71
N PHE A 372 17.82 -26.64 31.59
CA PHE A 372 18.21 -28.05 31.43
C PHE A 372 18.31 -28.82 32.75
N GLN A 373 18.09 -28.18 33.90
CA GLN A 373 18.11 -28.86 35.20
C GLN A 373 16.84 -29.69 35.41
N LYS A 374 16.99 -30.85 36.09
CA LYS A 374 15.88 -31.77 36.40
C LYS A 374 14.78 -31.08 37.25
N ASN A 375 15.19 -30.25 38.21
CA ASN A 375 14.29 -29.49 39.10
C ASN A 375 14.27 -27.99 38.73
N SER A 376 14.09 -27.68 37.45
CA SER A 376 14.02 -26.30 36.99
C SER A 376 12.82 -25.55 37.60
N ARG A 377 13.02 -24.31 38.05
CA ARG A 377 11.93 -23.44 38.53
C ARG A 377 10.87 -23.14 37.47
N TYR A 378 11.19 -23.36 36.20
CA TYR A 378 10.28 -23.15 35.07
C TYR A 378 9.29 -24.32 34.90
N GLY A 379 9.48 -25.45 35.58
CA GLY A 379 8.56 -26.59 35.56
C GLY A 379 8.17 -27.01 34.14
N TRP A 380 6.86 -27.18 33.90
CA TRP A 380 6.30 -27.52 32.59
C TRP A 380 6.32 -26.36 31.58
N HIS A 381 6.45 -25.10 32.04
CA HIS A 381 6.52 -23.94 31.13
C HIS A 381 7.76 -23.96 30.24
N ARG A 382 8.77 -24.77 30.56
CA ARG A 382 9.91 -25.00 29.68
C ARG A 382 9.50 -25.56 28.30
N LEU A 383 8.38 -26.28 28.22
CA LEU A 383 7.88 -26.84 26.96
C LEU A 383 7.51 -25.78 25.92
N TRP A 384 7.27 -24.53 26.33
CA TRP A 384 7.04 -23.42 25.38
C TRP A 384 8.22 -23.20 24.43
N ILE A 385 9.45 -23.56 24.84
CA ILE A 385 10.61 -23.49 23.95
C ILE A 385 10.49 -24.45 22.77
N VAL A 386 9.78 -25.57 22.93
CA VAL A 386 9.61 -26.56 21.88
C VAL A 386 8.77 -25.95 20.76
N GLY A 387 7.66 -25.27 21.11
CA GLY A 387 6.86 -24.53 20.15
C GLY A 387 7.67 -23.45 19.42
N ALA A 388 8.47 -22.66 20.16
CA ALA A 388 9.35 -21.66 19.54
C ALA A 388 10.41 -22.30 18.62
N ALA A 389 11.02 -23.41 19.03
CA ALA A 389 12.00 -24.14 18.23
C ALA A 389 11.37 -24.72 16.96
N ILE A 390 10.15 -25.28 17.04
CA ILE A 390 9.40 -25.75 15.87
C ILE A 390 9.16 -24.60 14.88
N LEU A 391 8.70 -23.44 15.35
CA LEU A 391 8.47 -22.28 14.47
C LEU A 391 9.76 -21.79 13.81
N ILE A 392 10.88 -21.76 14.56
CA ILE A 392 12.19 -21.41 14.00
C ILE A 392 12.64 -22.45 12.97
N CYS A 393 12.49 -23.74 13.25
CA CYS A 393 12.81 -24.80 12.29
C CYS A 393 11.97 -24.69 11.02
N LEU A 394 10.66 -24.45 11.13
CA LEU A 394 9.77 -24.24 9.96
C LEU A 394 10.16 -22.99 9.16
N THR A 395 10.57 -21.92 9.83
CA THR A 395 11.09 -20.71 9.19
C THR A 395 12.37 -21.00 8.43
N LEU A 396 13.32 -21.71 9.05
CA LEU A 396 14.57 -22.09 8.41
C LEU A 396 14.36 -23.04 7.23
N ILE A 397 13.44 -24.00 7.36
CA ILE A 397 13.03 -24.90 6.27
C ILE A 397 12.49 -24.08 5.11
N GLY A 398 11.53 -23.17 5.34
CA GLY A 398 10.99 -22.31 4.28
C GLY A 398 12.06 -21.42 3.62
N ALA A 399 12.99 -20.87 4.40
CA ALA A 399 14.05 -20.00 3.89
C ALA A 399 15.16 -20.75 3.13
N VAL A 400 15.47 -22.00 3.50
CA VAL A 400 16.51 -22.83 2.86
C VAL A 400 15.96 -23.56 1.64
N PHE A 401 14.76 -24.11 1.76
CA PHE A 401 14.07 -24.82 0.69
C PHE A 401 13.13 -23.90 -0.11
N GLU A 402 13.41 -22.58 -0.13
CA GLU A 402 12.73 -21.68 -1.04
C GLU A 402 12.98 -22.15 -2.49
N PRO A 403 11.92 -22.31 -3.31
CA PRO A 403 12.08 -22.82 -4.66
C PRO A 403 12.97 -21.86 -5.48
N LYS A 404 14.01 -22.41 -6.13
CA LYS A 404 14.96 -21.62 -6.95
C LYS A 404 14.30 -21.03 -8.21
N VAL A 405 13.30 -21.73 -8.72
CA VAL A 405 12.31 -21.35 -9.73
C VAL A 405 11.07 -22.20 -9.40
N GLN A 406 9.85 -21.66 -9.55
CA GLN A 406 8.54 -22.32 -9.33
C GLN A 406 8.02 -22.49 -7.88
N SER A 407 7.35 -21.45 -7.38
CA SER A 407 6.09 -21.57 -6.60
C SER A 407 5.03 -20.52 -6.96
N ASN A 408 5.37 -19.56 -7.84
CA ASN A 408 4.47 -18.49 -8.32
C ASN A 408 4.27 -18.59 -9.83
N GLN A 409 4.14 -19.80 -10.38
CA GLN A 409 3.92 -19.98 -11.81
C GLN A 409 2.72 -19.17 -12.28
N SER A 410 1.58 -19.34 -11.63
CA SER A 410 0.32 -18.62 -11.90
C SER A 410 0.52 -17.08 -11.94
N ALA A 411 1.10 -16.49 -10.89
CA ALA A 411 1.29 -15.04 -10.83
C ALA A 411 2.39 -14.49 -11.76
N GLN A 412 3.48 -15.24 -11.98
CA GLN A 412 4.54 -14.86 -12.94
C GLN A 412 4.07 -15.05 -14.38
N GLU A 413 3.25 -16.06 -14.64
CA GLU A 413 2.59 -16.30 -15.92
C GLU A 413 1.63 -15.15 -16.22
N LEU A 414 0.80 -14.75 -15.24
CA LEU A 414 -0.06 -13.57 -15.36
C LEU A 414 0.73 -12.29 -15.64
N GLU A 415 1.76 -11.98 -14.83
CA GLU A 415 2.58 -10.78 -15.02
C GLU A 415 3.27 -10.78 -16.39
N LYS A 416 3.79 -11.94 -16.82
CA LYS A 416 4.42 -12.10 -18.13
C LYS A 416 3.40 -12.02 -19.27
N ALA A 417 2.21 -12.58 -19.11
CA ALA A 417 1.12 -12.53 -20.06
C ALA A 417 0.68 -11.09 -20.29
N ILE A 418 0.35 -10.35 -19.23
CA ILE A 418 -0.02 -8.93 -19.31
C ILE A 418 1.09 -8.11 -19.98
N ASN A 419 2.35 -8.28 -19.57
CA ASN A 419 3.47 -7.55 -20.17
C ASN A 419 3.64 -7.83 -21.67
N ASN A 420 3.45 -9.08 -22.09
CA ASN A 420 3.52 -9.45 -23.51
C ASN A 420 2.31 -8.90 -24.28
N ASN A 421 1.12 -8.97 -23.70
CA ASN A 421 -0.12 -8.48 -24.28
C ASN A 421 -0.05 -6.97 -24.50
N GLN A 422 0.39 -6.20 -23.50
CA GLN A 422 0.58 -4.76 -23.61
C GLN A 422 1.60 -4.38 -24.71
N LYS A 423 2.70 -5.11 -24.85
CA LYS A 423 3.68 -4.88 -25.94
C LYS A 423 3.04 -5.11 -27.31
N LYS A 424 2.31 -6.22 -27.48
CA LYS A 424 1.64 -6.56 -28.74
C LYS A 424 0.55 -5.54 -29.09
N VAL A 425 -0.29 -5.18 -28.14
CA VAL A 425 -1.34 -4.15 -28.31
C VAL A 425 -0.72 -2.80 -28.66
N ALA A 426 0.39 -2.41 -28.05
CA ALA A 426 1.07 -1.17 -28.38
C ALA A 426 1.59 -1.16 -29.84
N GLU A 427 2.05 -2.29 -30.35
CA GLU A 427 2.42 -2.46 -31.75
C GLU A 427 1.21 -2.41 -32.68
N ASP A 428 0.12 -3.10 -32.32
CA ASP A 428 -1.10 -3.15 -33.14
C ASP A 428 -1.82 -1.79 -33.16
N ASN A 429 -1.89 -1.07 -32.04
CA ASN A 429 -2.37 0.31 -31.98
C ASN A 429 -1.54 1.25 -32.86
N LYS A 430 -0.21 1.06 -32.94
CA LYS A 430 0.65 1.86 -33.85
C LYS A 430 0.33 1.56 -35.31
N LYS A 431 0.02 0.31 -35.67
CA LYS A 431 -0.40 -0.07 -37.03
C LYS A 431 -1.75 0.57 -37.38
N LEU A 432 -2.71 0.56 -36.45
CA LEU A 432 -4.02 1.19 -36.64
C LEU A 432 -3.88 2.70 -36.89
N LYS A 433 -3.04 3.40 -36.11
CA LYS A 433 -2.77 4.84 -36.32
C LYS A 433 -2.15 5.12 -37.68
N LYS A 434 -1.12 4.37 -38.09
CA LYS A 434 -0.51 4.52 -39.42
C LYS A 434 -1.50 4.32 -40.56
N ASN A 435 -2.39 3.33 -40.46
CA ASN A 435 -3.40 3.07 -41.47
C ASN A 435 -4.51 4.14 -41.51
N SER A 436 -4.76 4.81 -40.38
CA SER A 436 -5.67 5.97 -40.30
C SER A 436 -5.02 7.21 -40.93
N ASP A 437 -3.76 7.49 -40.61
CA ASP A 437 -3.02 8.65 -41.12
C ASP A 437 -2.75 8.54 -42.64
N GLN A 438 -2.56 7.32 -43.16
CA GLN A 438 -2.44 7.07 -44.60
C GLN A 438 -3.77 7.22 -45.35
N LYS A 439 -4.92 6.93 -44.70
CA LYS A 439 -6.24 7.13 -45.32
C LYS A 439 -6.58 8.60 -45.56
N ASP A 440 -6.03 9.52 -44.77
CA ASP A 440 -6.14 10.96 -45.01
C ASP A 440 -5.19 11.47 -46.11
N THR A 441 -4.26 10.65 -46.60
CA THR A 441 -3.34 10.99 -47.71
C THR A 441 -3.56 10.22 -49.01
N SER A 442 -4.45 9.22 -49.03
CA SER A 442 -4.73 8.45 -50.25
C SER A 442 -6.22 8.13 -50.42
N LEU A 443 -6.99 9.13 -50.85
CA LEU A 443 -8.18 8.91 -51.66
C LEU A 443 -7.76 8.71 -53.13
N ALA A 444 -7.08 7.60 -53.42
CA ALA A 444 -6.93 7.08 -54.77
C ALA A 444 -6.60 5.58 -54.70
N GLU A 445 -7.38 4.82 -55.44
CA GLU A 445 -7.15 3.44 -55.88
C GLU A 445 -7.47 2.32 -54.88
N SER A 446 -8.72 1.88 -55.02
CA SER A 446 -9.18 0.50 -54.88
C SER A 446 -8.23 -0.52 -55.52
N ASN A 447 -8.00 -1.65 -54.84
CA ASN A 447 -8.29 -2.94 -55.47
C ASN A 447 -8.47 -4.07 -54.45
N SER A 448 -9.49 -4.87 -54.75
CA SER A 448 -9.91 -6.10 -54.12
C SER A 448 -8.88 -7.22 -54.29
N SER A 449 -8.62 -7.96 -53.22
CA SER A 449 -8.11 -9.33 -53.32
C SER A 449 -8.69 -10.16 -52.18
N SER A 450 -9.70 -10.95 -52.56
CA SER A 450 -10.35 -11.98 -51.76
C SER A 450 -9.43 -13.18 -51.60
N SER A 451 -9.01 -13.48 -50.36
CA SER A 451 -8.36 -14.74 -50.01
C SER A 451 -9.33 -15.59 -49.20
N SER A 452 -9.88 -16.61 -49.86
CA SER A 452 -10.72 -17.66 -49.28
C SER A 452 -9.93 -18.47 -48.25
N VAL A 453 -10.33 -18.42 -46.97
CA VAL A 453 -9.85 -19.33 -45.93
C VAL A 453 -10.82 -20.51 -45.82
N LYS A 454 -10.29 -21.71 -46.05
CA LYS A 454 -11.00 -22.99 -45.88
C LYS A 454 -11.42 -23.17 -44.42
N SER A 455 -12.70 -23.44 -44.23
CA SER A 455 -13.33 -23.85 -42.98
C SER A 455 -12.89 -25.25 -42.58
N THR A 456 -12.15 -25.37 -41.49
CA THR A 456 -11.99 -26.65 -40.77
C THR A 456 -13.01 -26.68 -39.65
N GLN A 457 -13.96 -27.62 -39.73
CA GLN A 457 -14.92 -27.91 -38.66
C GLN A 457 -14.16 -28.30 -37.39
N SER A 458 -14.43 -27.60 -36.28
CA SER A 458 -14.13 -28.06 -34.94
C SER A 458 -15.30 -27.70 -34.03
N SER A 459 -15.66 -28.66 -33.19
CA SER A 459 -16.74 -28.67 -32.19
C SER A 459 -17.01 -27.31 -31.55
N SER A 460 -18.19 -26.74 -31.79
CA SER A 460 -18.63 -25.49 -31.16
C SER A 460 -18.80 -25.69 -29.65
N GLN A 461 -18.02 -24.97 -28.86
CA GLN A 461 -18.38 -24.70 -27.47
C GLN A 461 -19.65 -23.82 -27.46
N PRO A 462 -20.48 -23.82 -26.40
CA PRO A 462 -21.76 -23.10 -26.36
C PRO A 462 -21.69 -21.58 -26.61
N ASP A 463 -20.48 -21.01 -26.54
CA ASP A 463 -20.21 -19.57 -26.58
C ASP A 463 -19.37 -19.12 -27.79
N ASP A 464 -19.27 -19.92 -28.84
CA ASP A 464 -18.58 -19.50 -30.07
C ASP A 464 -19.41 -18.49 -30.89
N LEU A 465 -18.75 -17.46 -31.43
CA LEU A 465 -19.37 -16.48 -32.31
C LEU A 465 -19.85 -17.14 -33.61
N THR A 466 -21.06 -16.82 -34.04
CA THR A 466 -21.58 -17.22 -35.36
C THR A 466 -20.72 -16.66 -36.50
N ALA A 467 -20.75 -17.28 -37.68
CA ALA A 467 -20.01 -16.79 -38.85
C ALA A 467 -20.35 -15.33 -39.19
N GLN A 468 -21.62 -14.92 -39.03
CA GLN A 468 -22.05 -13.54 -39.25
C GLN A 468 -21.44 -12.60 -38.20
N GLN A 469 -21.48 -12.97 -36.92
CA GLN A 469 -20.86 -12.19 -35.85
C GLN A 469 -19.35 -12.03 -36.04
N GLN A 470 -18.65 -13.08 -36.51
CA GLN A 470 -17.23 -13.00 -36.83
C GLN A 470 -16.96 -12.00 -37.96
N GLN A 471 -17.75 -12.02 -39.03
CA GLN A 471 -17.61 -11.08 -40.14
C GLN A 471 -17.89 -9.62 -39.72
N ASP A 472 -18.90 -9.43 -38.87
CA ASP A 472 -19.26 -8.14 -38.29
C ASP A 472 -18.15 -7.59 -37.39
N ALA A 473 -17.52 -8.46 -36.59
CA ALA A 473 -16.43 -8.10 -35.69
C ALA A 473 -15.19 -7.63 -36.45
N MET A 474 -14.86 -8.26 -37.59
CA MET A 474 -13.71 -7.90 -38.42
C MET A 474 -13.71 -6.44 -38.88
N ASN A 475 -14.90 -5.83 -39.00
CA ASN A 475 -15.05 -4.48 -39.52
C ASN A 475 -15.38 -3.42 -38.47
N MET A 476 -15.70 -3.82 -37.24
CA MET A 476 -16.12 -2.92 -36.19
C MET A 476 -14.91 -2.20 -35.57
N GLN A 477 -14.98 -0.87 -35.53
CA GLN A 477 -14.03 -0.03 -34.80
C GLN A 477 -14.53 0.18 -33.38
N ILE A 478 -13.65 -0.03 -32.41
CA ILE A 478 -13.95 0.09 -30.99
C ILE A 478 -12.74 0.74 -30.32
N THR A 479 -12.97 1.77 -29.51
CA THR A 479 -11.96 2.29 -28.59
C THR A 479 -12.20 1.67 -27.21
N ALA A 480 -11.28 0.85 -26.73
CA ALA A 480 -11.36 0.20 -25.44
C ALA A 480 -10.39 0.84 -24.43
N ILE A 481 -10.90 1.28 -23.29
CA ILE A 481 -10.11 1.83 -22.17
C ILE A 481 -10.33 0.95 -20.94
N GLY A 482 -9.26 0.50 -20.30
CA GLY A 482 -9.43 -0.36 -19.13
C GLY A 482 -8.23 -0.57 -18.24
N ASP A 483 -8.44 -1.40 -17.24
CA ASP A 483 -7.49 -1.77 -16.20
C ASP A 483 -6.72 -3.06 -16.53
N SER A 484 -6.23 -3.76 -15.50
CA SER A 484 -5.42 -4.98 -15.66
C SER A 484 -6.20 -6.12 -16.29
N VAL A 485 -7.51 -6.23 -16.04
CA VAL A 485 -8.35 -7.31 -16.60
C VAL A 485 -8.49 -7.15 -18.11
N LEU A 486 -8.67 -5.90 -18.58
CA LEU A 486 -8.66 -5.63 -20.02
C LEU A 486 -7.26 -5.79 -20.61
N ALA A 487 -6.20 -5.40 -19.88
CA ALA A 487 -4.83 -5.59 -20.34
C ALA A 487 -4.54 -7.08 -20.57
N ASP A 488 -5.04 -7.95 -19.69
CA ASP A 488 -4.93 -9.39 -19.82
C ASP A 488 -5.73 -9.92 -21.01
N GLY A 489 -7.01 -9.53 -21.17
CA GLY A 489 -7.86 -9.94 -22.29
C GLY A 489 -7.59 -9.27 -23.64
N SER A 490 -6.67 -8.30 -23.69
CA SER A 490 -6.52 -7.39 -24.82
C SER A 490 -6.18 -8.08 -26.16
N VAL A 491 -5.26 -9.04 -26.15
CA VAL A 491 -4.85 -9.77 -27.37
C VAL A 491 -5.98 -10.65 -27.90
N LYS A 492 -6.76 -11.27 -27.00
CA LYS A 492 -7.93 -12.06 -27.39
C LYS A 492 -8.99 -11.17 -28.03
N LEU A 493 -9.28 -10.00 -27.44
CA LEU A 493 -10.24 -9.05 -28.00
C LEU A 493 -9.79 -8.49 -29.36
N GLN A 494 -8.52 -8.14 -29.54
CA GLN A 494 -8.00 -7.71 -30.85
C GLN A 494 -8.03 -8.83 -31.90
N SER A 495 -7.92 -10.10 -31.49
CA SER A 495 -8.08 -11.22 -32.42
C SER A 495 -9.51 -11.35 -32.96
N ILE A 496 -10.52 -10.94 -32.18
CA ILE A 496 -11.93 -10.94 -32.57
C ILE A 496 -12.28 -9.65 -33.32
N PHE A 497 -11.77 -8.50 -32.84
CA PHE A 497 -11.97 -7.17 -33.40
C PHE A 497 -10.61 -6.57 -33.85
N PRO A 498 -10.11 -6.89 -35.05
CA PRO A 498 -8.78 -6.46 -35.50
C PRO A 498 -8.61 -4.94 -35.63
N LYS A 499 -9.71 -4.17 -35.65
CA LYS A 499 -9.72 -2.71 -35.70
C LYS A 499 -9.92 -2.05 -34.32
N MET A 500 -9.93 -2.82 -33.24
CA MET A 500 -10.07 -2.29 -31.88
C MET A 500 -8.77 -1.62 -31.41
N TYR A 501 -8.87 -0.34 -31.05
CA TYR A 501 -7.82 0.36 -30.31
C TYR A 501 -7.98 0.04 -28.81
N ILE A 502 -6.93 -0.46 -28.16
CA ILE A 502 -6.97 -0.77 -26.72
C ILE A 502 -5.93 0.04 -25.95
N ASP A 503 -6.36 0.85 -25.00
CA ASP A 503 -5.49 1.44 -23.99
C ASP A 503 -5.82 0.81 -22.63
N ALA A 504 -4.96 -0.08 -22.14
CA ALA A 504 -5.16 -0.79 -20.88
C ALA A 504 -3.89 -0.82 -20.03
N LYS A 505 -4.02 -0.57 -18.72
CA LYS A 505 -2.88 -0.45 -17.81
C LYS A 505 -3.16 -1.11 -16.45
N VAL A 506 -2.18 -1.87 -15.95
CA VAL A 506 -2.20 -2.44 -14.59
C VAL A 506 -2.34 -1.33 -13.55
N GLY A 507 -3.18 -1.55 -12.55
CA GLY A 507 -3.44 -0.57 -11.49
C GLY A 507 -4.22 0.67 -11.92
N ARG A 508 -4.69 0.77 -13.18
CA ARG A 508 -5.45 1.94 -13.64
C ARG A 508 -6.73 2.13 -12.81
N GLN A 509 -6.93 3.37 -12.35
CA GLN A 509 -8.16 3.81 -11.71
C GLN A 509 -9.13 4.43 -12.72
N PRO A 510 -10.45 4.41 -12.46
CA PRO A 510 -11.44 5.05 -13.33
C PRO A 510 -11.15 6.53 -13.63
N ARG A 511 -10.69 7.30 -12.64
CA ARG A 511 -10.33 8.72 -12.81
C ARG A 511 -9.25 8.97 -13.86
N ASP A 512 -8.31 8.03 -14.02
CA ASP A 512 -7.22 8.18 -14.98
C ASP A 512 -7.74 8.12 -16.43
N ALA A 513 -8.90 7.49 -16.64
CA ALA A 513 -9.52 7.36 -17.95
C ALA A 513 -10.06 8.70 -18.47
N ILE A 514 -10.41 9.65 -17.60
CA ILE A 514 -11.01 10.93 -17.98
C ILE A 514 -10.06 11.73 -18.90
N GLY A 515 -8.79 11.86 -18.50
CA GLY A 515 -7.77 12.55 -19.29
C GLY A 515 -7.48 11.85 -20.62
N ILE A 516 -7.48 10.51 -20.62
CA ILE A 516 -7.25 9.68 -21.81
C ILE A 516 -8.41 9.88 -22.81
N LEU A 517 -9.66 9.75 -22.35
CA LEU A 517 -10.87 9.90 -23.15
C LEU A 517 -10.96 11.29 -23.74
N ASN A 518 -10.71 12.34 -22.95
CA ASN A 518 -10.68 13.72 -23.44
C ASN A 518 -9.61 13.92 -24.52
N SER A 519 -8.40 13.39 -24.32
CA SER A 519 -7.31 13.48 -25.30
C SER A 519 -7.66 12.77 -26.62
N LEU A 520 -8.26 11.57 -26.54
CA LEU A 520 -8.70 10.83 -27.72
C LEU A 520 -9.85 11.52 -28.44
N ALA A 521 -10.84 12.01 -27.70
CA ALA A 521 -11.97 12.76 -28.25
C ALA A 521 -11.51 14.03 -28.98
N GLN A 522 -10.62 14.82 -28.37
CA GLN A 522 -10.05 16.04 -28.96
C GLN A 522 -9.24 15.76 -30.22
N LYS A 523 -8.56 14.61 -30.30
CA LYS A 523 -7.80 14.18 -31.48
C LYS A 523 -8.65 13.51 -32.56
N GLY A 524 -9.96 13.38 -32.35
CA GLY A 524 -10.83 12.63 -33.26
C GLY A 524 -10.54 11.12 -33.30
N GLN A 525 -9.83 10.60 -32.29
CA GLN A 525 -9.39 9.19 -32.19
C GLN A 525 -10.32 8.33 -31.32
N LEU A 526 -11.48 8.86 -30.93
CA LEU A 526 -12.48 8.14 -30.13
C LEU A 526 -13.62 7.63 -31.03
N ASP A 527 -13.64 6.32 -31.26
CA ASP A 527 -14.60 5.63 -32.14
C ASP A 527 -16.05 5.74 -31.62
N ASN A 528 -17.02 5.50 -32.51
CA ASN A 528 -18.46 5.55 -32.17
C ASN A 528 -18.92 4.48 -31.16
N THR A 529 -18.10 3.45 -30.92
CA THR A 529 -18.31 2.45 -29.88
C THR A 529 -17.11 2.47 -28.93
N VAL A 530 -17.40 2.68 -27.65
CA VAL A 530 -16.40 2.72 -26.57
C VAL A 530 -16.64 1.55 -25.63
N LEU A 531 -15.58 0.79 -25.34
CA LEU A 531 -15.59 -0.29 -24.35
C LEU A 531 -14.82 0.17 -23.11
N LEU A 532 -15.42 0.07 -21.93
CA LEU A 532 -14.80 0.37 -20.65
C LEU A 532 -14.67 -0.90 -19.82
N SER A 533 -13.50 -1.09 -19.24
CA SER A 533 -13.23 -2.13 -18.24
C SER A 533 -12.48 -1.47 -17.08
N LEU A 534 -13.23 -0.76 -16.25
CA LEU A 534 -12.71 0.04 -15.14
C LEU A 534 -13.57 -0.25 -13.90
N GLY A 535 -12.91 -0.41 -12.77
CA GLY A 535 -13.56 -0.69 -11.49
C GLY A 535 -12.90 -1.83 -10.72
N THR A 536 -12.06 -2.64 -11.38
CA THR A 536 -11.37 -3.76 -10.74
C THR A 536 -10.45 -3.25 -9.63
N ASN A 537 -9.65 -2.24 -9.97
CA ASN A 537 -8.67 -1.62 -9.07
C ASN A 537 -9.26 -0.65 -8.07
N GLY A 538 -10.57 -0.38 -8.09
CA GLY A 538 -11.24 0.52 -7.16
C GLY A 538 -12.57 1.05 -7.66
N PRO A 539 -13.47 1.48 -6.76
CA PRO A 539 -14.70 2.17 -7.10
C PRO A 539 -14.45 3.56 -7.66
N PHE A 540 -15.52 4.13 -8.19
CA PHE A 540 -15.58 5.50 -8.69
C PHE A 540 -16.78 6.23 -8.10
N SER A 541 -16.67 7.54 -8.03
CA SER A 541 -17.74 8.47 -7.66
C SER A 541 -18.69 8.74 -8.81
N ASP A 542 -19.89 9.26 -8.49
CA ASP A 542 -20.85 9.70 -9.49
C ASP A 542 -20.30 10.84 -10.37
N GLU A 543 -19.43 11.68 -9.80
CA GLU A 543 -18.75 12.76 -10.54
C GLU A 543 -17.75 12.19 -11.55
N GLU A 544 -16.92 11.22 -11.15
CA GLU A 544 -16.00 10.54 -12.09
C GLU A 544 -16.76 9.82 -13.20
N LEU A 545 -17.86 9.13 -12.85
CA LEU A 545 -18.75 8.51 -13.82
C LEU A 545 -19.33 9.55 -14.79
N HIS A 546 -19.80 10.69 -14.29
CA HIS A 546 -20.32 11.78 -15.11
C HIS A 546 -19.27 12.36 -16.05
N GLN A 547 -18.04 12.59 -15.56
CA GLN A 547 -16.94 13.09 -16.37
C GLN A 547 -16.50 12.09 -17.45
N ILE A 548 -16.47 10.79 -17.14
CA ILE A 548 -16.19 9.73 -18.12
C ILE A 548 -17.25 9.71 -19.22
N MET A 549 -18.53 9.68 -18.85
CA MET A 549 -19.63 9.66 -19.82
C MET A 549 -19.69 10.96 -20.63
N GLY A 550 -19.41 12.10 -20.01
CA GLY A 550 -19.30 13.40 -20.66
C GLY A 550 -18.17 13.45 -21.71
N ALA A 551 -17.00 12.90 -21.38
CA ALA A 551 -15.86 12.82 -22.32
C ALA A 551 -16.19 11.93 -23.54
N ILE A 552 -17.02 10.90 -23.35
CA ILE A 552 -17.45 10.00 -24.42
C ILE A 552 -18.56 10.64 -25.29
N GLY A 553 -19.45 11.42 -24.68
CA GLY A 553 -20.57 12.07 -25.35
C GLY A 553 -21.64 11.06 -25.78
N ASN A 554 -22.24 11.26 -26.97
CA ASN A 554 -23.36 10.45 -27.47
C ASN A 554 -22.96 9.09 -28.09
N ARG A 555 -21.69 8.70 -28.00
CA ARG A 555 -21.19 7.43 -28.53
C ARG A 555 -21.79 6.25 -27.76
N ARG A 556 -21.84 5.07 -28.37
CA ARG A 556 -22.31 3.85 -27.68
C ARG A 556 -21.25 3.40 -26.68
N VAL A 557 -21.64 3.19 -25.44
CA VAL A 557 -20.74 2.78 -24.35
C VAL A 557 -21.13 1.39 -23.87
N TYR A 558 -20.16 0.48 -23.87
CA TYR A 558 -20.24 -0.79 -23.19
C TYR A 558 -19.30 -0.74 -22.00
N TRP A 559 -19.79 -1.04 -20.80
CA TRP A 559 -18.96 -1.10 -19.59
C TRP A 559 -19.05 -2.47 -18.96
N ILE A 560 -17.91 -3.14 -18.85
CA ILE A 560 -17.80 -4.47 -18.25
C ILE A 560 -17.87 -4.31 -16.73
N ASN A 561 -18.85 -4.93 -16.08
CA ASN A 561 -18.90 -4.95 -14.61
C ASN A 561 -17.82 -5.88 -14.05
N THR A 562 -17.57 -5.75 -12.75
CA THR A 562 -16.34 -6.27 -12.14
C THR A 562 -16.56 -7.59 -11.40
N HIS A 563 -15.68 -8.57 -11.64
CA HIS A 563 -15.57 -9.80 -10.85
C HIS A 563 -14.31 -9.72 -10.00
N VAL A 564 -14.48 -9.37 -8.72
CA VAL A 564 -13.38 -9.13 -7.77
C VAL A 564 -13.79 -9.60 -6.38
N PRO A 565 -14.07 -10.89 -6.18
CA PRO A 565 -14.68 -11.41 -4.96
C PRO A 565 -13.78 -11.22 -3.72
N THR A 566 -12.48 -11.04 -3.95
CA THR A 566 -11.44 -10.76 -2.94
C THR A 566 -11.43 -9.30 -2.46
N ARG A 567 -12.32 -8.44 -2.96
CA ARG A 567 -12.34 -7.00 -2.61
C ARG A 567 -13.72 -6.51 -2.20
N SER A 568 -13.76 -5.70 -1.15
CA SER A 568 -15.00 -5.19 -0.54
C SER A 568 -15.83 -4.28 -1.45
N TRP A 569 -15.20 -3.62 -2.43
CA TRP A 569 -15.85 -2.63 -3.31
C TRP A 569 -16.54 -3.21 -4.55
N GLN A 570 -16.39 -4.50 -4.85
CA GLN A 570 -17.00 -5.11 -6.04
C GLN A 570 -18.49 -4.78 -6.18
N ASN A 571 -19.24 -4.98 -5.10
CA ASN A 571 -20.68 -4.77 -5.10
C ASN A 571 -21.06 -3.28 -5.25
N GLN A 572 -20.23 -2.39 -4.70
CA GLN A 572 -20.40 -0.94 -4.87
C GLN A 572 -20.25 -0.57 -6.36
N VAL A 573 -19.20 -1.07 -7.03
CA VAL A 573 -18.96 -0.82 -8.45
C VAL A 573 -20.10 -1.35 -9.32
N ASN A 574 -20.47 -2.62 -9.14
CA ASN A 574 -21.48 -3.25 -9.98
C ASN A 574 -22.85 -2.59 -9.78
N THR A 575 -23.18 -2.18 -8.54
CA THR A 575 -24.39 -1.40 -8.25
C THR A 575 -24.36 -0.02 -8.91
N ALA A 576 -23.22 0.68 -8.85
CA ALA A 576 -23.06 1.99 -9.48
C ALA A 576 -23.24 1.91 -11.00
N LEU A 577 -22.63 0.91 -11.67
CA LEU A 577 -22.81 0.68 -13.10
C LEU A 577 -24.26 0.38 -13.47
N ASN A 578 -24.93 -0.49 -12.72
CA ASN A 578 -26.33 -0.81 -12.96
C ASN A 578 -27.24 0.43 -12.79
N ASN A 579 -26.97 1.27 -11.80
CA ASN A 579 -27.71 2.53 -11.62
C ASN A 579 -27.39 3.54 -12.73
N ALA A 580 -26.15 3.58 -13.24
CA ALA A 580 -25.74 4.47 -14.32
C ALA A 580 -26.55 4.25 -15.61
N THR A 581 -26.96 3.00 -15.92
CA THR A 581 -27.79 2.70 -17.10
C THR A 581 -29.13 3.43 -17.10
N LYS A 582 -29.64 3.83 -15.93
CA LYS A 582 -30.89 4.60 -15.79
C LYS A 582 -30.71 6.06 -16.20
N SER A 583 -29.49 6.59 -16.04
CA SER A 583 -29.14 7.99 -16.32
C SER A 583 -28.54 8.18 -17.70
N TYR A 584 -27.88 7.15 -18.24
CA TYR A 584 -27.17 7.21 -19.52
C TYR A 584 -27.76 6.19 -20.52
N PRO A 585 -28.63 6.61 -21.45
CA PRO A 585 -29.30 5.68 -22.39
C PRO A 585 -28.33 5.06 -23.41
N ASN A 586 -27.16 5.68 -23.61
CA ASN A 586 -26.09 5.16 -24.46
C ASN A 586 -25.13 4.21 -23.74
N LEU A 587 -25.34 3.95 -22.44
CA LEU A 587 -24.55 3.01 -21.65
C LEU A 587 -25.24 1.65 -21.54
N ARG A 588 -24.51 0.58 -21.88
CA ARG A 588 -24.89 -0.80 -21.63
C ARG A 588 -23.84 -1.48 -20.76
N VAL A 589 -24.28 -2.19 -19.73
CA VAL A 589 -23.39 -2.98 -18.89
C VAL A 589 -23.23 -4.38 -19.49
N ILE A 590 -21.99 -4.83 -19.65
CA ILE A 590 -21.66 -6.22 -19.98
C ILE A 590 -21.50 -6.96 -18.66
N ASP A 591 -22.38 -7.93 -18.41
CA ASP A 591 -22.47 -8.63 -17.12
C ASP A 591 -21.47 -9.79 -17.01
N TRP A 592 -20.19 -9.43 -16.98
CA TRP A 592 -19.10 -10.38 -16.73
C TRP A 592 -19.16 -10.96 -15.32
N TYR A 593 -19.61 -10.18 -14.34
CA TYR A 593 -19.72 -10.60 -12.95
C TYR A 593 -20.58 -11.84 -12.78
N ASP A 594 -21.85 -11.81 -13.19
CA ASP A 594 -22.76 -12.95 -13.02
C ASP A 594 -22.40 -14.11 -13.96
N TYR A 595 -21.94 -13.81 -15.18
CA TYR A 595 -21.55 -14.82 -16.16
C TYR A 595 -20.33 -15.66 -15.70
N SER A 596 -19.34 -15.00 -15.12
CA SER A 596 -18.14 -15.67 -14.61
C SER A 596 -18.31 -16.22 -13.18
N ASN A 597 -19.42 -15.87 -12.52
CA ASN A 597 -19.68 -16.32 -11.15
C ASN A 597 -19.77 -17.85 -11.08
N ASN A 598 -19.20 -18.44 -10.03
CA ASN A 598 -19.05 -19.89 -9.86
C ASN A 598 -18.10 -20.62 -10.84
N HIS A 599 -17.37 -19.90 -11.70
CA HIS A 599 -16.37 -20.48 -12.59
C HIS A 599 -14.94 -20.22 -12.11
N SER A 600 -14.59 -20.66 -10.91
CA SER A 600 -13.24 -20.42 -10.33
C SER A 600 -12.10 -20.94 -11.19
N SER A 601 -12.32 -21.99 -11.98
CA SER A 601 -11.33 -22.53 -12.93
C SER A 601 -11.03 -21.62 -14.12
N TRP A 602 -11.80 -20.55 -14.32
CA TRP A 602 -11.55 -19.55 -15.37
C TRP A 602 -10.50 -18.52 -14.97
N PHE A 603 -10.11 -18.47 -13.69
CA PHE A 603 -9.25 -17.43 -13.16
C PHE A 603 -7.87 -17.96 -12.75
N TYR A 604 -6.90 -17.05 -12.66
CA TYR A 604 -5.67 -17.28 -11.90
C TYR A 604 -5.96 -17.35 -10.39
N ASP A 605 -4.94 -17.64 -9.59
CA ASP A 605 -5.05 -17.83 -8.13
C ASP A 605 -5.62 -16.60 -7.40
N ASP A 606 -5.58 -15.42 -8.02
CA ASP A 606 -6.15 -14.19 -7.46
C ASP A 606 -7.68 -14.09 -7.59
N ASN A 607 -8.32 -14.99 -8.35
CA ASN A 607 -9.75 -15.00 -8.65
C ASN A 607 -10.26 -13.70 -9.31
N VAL A 608 -9.40 -12.98 -10.01
CA VAL A 608 -9.73 -11.71 -10.69
C VAL A 608 -9.37 -11.77 -12.17
N HIS A 609 -8.14 -12.20 -12.48
CA HIS A 609 -7.66 -12.25 -13.86
C HIS A 609 -8.03 -13.58 -14.52
N PRO A 610 -8.68 -13.59 -15.68
CA PRO A 610 -8.97 -14.84 -16.39
C PRO A 610 -7.69 -15.51 -16.88
N ASN A 611 -7.54 -16.82 -16.66
CA ASN A 611 -6.45 -17.60 -17.23
C ASN A 611 -6.68 -17.90 -18.73
N GLU A 612 -5.75 -18.57 -19.41
CA GLU A 612 -5.88 -18.87 -20.85
C GLU A 612 -7.20 -19.55 -21.25
N TYR A 613 -7.74 -20.42 -20.37
CA TYR A 613 -9.03 -21.06 -20.57
C TYR A 613 -10.18 -20.06 -20.39
N GLY A 614 -10.19 -19.30 -19.29
CA GLY A 614 -11.18 -18.26 -19.01
C GLY A 614 -11.22 -17.13 -20.04
N LEU A 615 -10.07 -16.77 -20.61
CA LEU A 615 -9.96 -15.74 -21.66
C LEU A 615 -10.76 -16.07 -22.92
N THR A 616 -10.98 -17.36 -23.20
CA THR A 616 -11.85 -17.78 -24.32
C THR A 616 -13.30 -17.36 -24.06
N TYR A 617 -13.81 -17.63 -22.86
CA TYR A 617 -15.16 -17.22 -22.45
C TYR A 617 -15.28 -15.70 -22.32
N TYR A 618 -14.29 -15.05 -21.69
CA TYR A 618 -14.23 -13.59 -21.55
C TYR A 618 -14.35 -12.87 -22.90
N GLY A 619 -13.47 -13.22 -23.85
CA GLY A 619 -13.44 -12.57 -25.16
C GLY A 619 -14.70 -12.81 -25.99
N ASN A 620 -15.20 -14.05 -26.03
CA ASN A 620 -16.38 -14.39 -26.80
C ASN A 620 -17.66 -13.77 -26.21
N PHE A 621 -17.82 -13.80 -24.88
CA PHE A 621 -18.96 -13.22 -24.20
C PHE A 621 -19.05 -11.70 -24.43
N ILE A 622 -17.95 -10.98 -24.24
CA ILE A 622 -17.87 -9.54 -24.51
C ILE A 622 -18.22 -9.24 -25.98
N ALA A 623 -17.61 -9.98 -26.91
CA ALA A 623 -17.85 -9.79 -28.33
C ALA A 623 -19.32 -10.00 -28.69
N LYS A 624 -19.95 -11.06 -28.16
CA LYS A 624 -21.36 -11.36 -28.36
C LYS A 624 -22.25 -10.22 -27.84
N GLN A 625 -22.01 -9.73 -26.63
CA GLN A 625 -22.77 -8.61 -26.05
C GLN A 625 -22.64 -7.31 -26.86
N ILE A 626 -21.46 -7.02 -27.39
CA ILE A 626 -21.24 -5.85 -28.26
C ILE A 626 -21.98 -6.00 -29.60
N LEU A 627 -21.92 -7.19 -30.21
CA LEU A 627 -22.49 -7.46 -31.53
C LEU A 627 -24.02 -7.59 -31.51
N GLU A 628 -24.59 -8.24 -30.49
CA GLU A 628 -26.04 -8.35 -30.28
C GLU A 628 -26.65 -7.02 -29.85
N GLY A 629 -25.85 -6.15 -29.25
CA GLY A 629 -26.28 -4.82 -28.87
C GLY A 629 -26.34 -3.79 -30.00
N LYS A 630 -26.04 -4.19 -31.25
CA LYS A 630 -26.00 -3.31 -32.42
C LYS A 630 -27.33 -2.66 -32.76
#